data_AF-A0A2N5C3L6-F1
#
_entry.id   AF-A0A2N5C3L6-F1
#
_cell.length_a   1.000
_cell.length_b   1.000
_cell.length_c   1.000
_cell.angle_alpha   90.00
_cell.angle_beta   90.00
_cell.angle_gamma   90.00
#
_symmetry.space_group_name_H-M   'P 1'
#
loop_
_entity.id
_entity.type
_entity.pdbx_description
1 polymer ?
#
loop_
_entity_poly.entity_id
_entity_poly.type
_entity_poly.pdbx_seq_one_letter_code
_entity_poly.pdbx_strand_id
1 'polypeptide(L)'
;MERAYATIGEAVVFAQILEAAIVPLSEIFKMKSDPAYFEKTGGGFISEGIFKSATANIIKELEKRGGIDAGLQELLTAYIDMRHTLIHRWFIQKGWPADGDVDAFAEVIAFAVKVKMEARAPAFLFTSYGVKYGPPGADHNKLERTFLDAHLEGSPPSSGNMLGCGNSAPPLWEPIVGREDRASQED
;
A
#
# COMPACT_ATOMS: atom_id res chain seq x y z
N MET A 1 25.72 15.10 0.20
CA MET A 1 24.58 16.02 0.45
C MET A 1 23.45 15.84 -0.56
N GLU A 2 23.66 16.03 -1.87
CA GLU A 2 22.60 15.90 -2.91
C GLU A 2 21.86 14.56 -2.86
N ARG A 3 22.59 13.45 -2.69
CA ARG A 3 22.02 12.11 -2.49
C ARG A 3 21.07 12.02 -1.29
N ALA A 4 21.33 12.76 -0.20
CA ALA A 4 20.47 12.75 0.98
C ALA A 4 19.13 13.43 0.67
N TYR A 5 19.15 14.61 0.04
CA TYR A 5 17.94 15.30 -0.38
C TYR A 5 17.10 14.46 -1.35
N ALA A 6 17.74 13.86 -2.37
CA ALA A 6 17.04 12.99 -3.31
C ALA A 6 16.39 11.78 -2.62
N THR A 7 17.12 11.10 -1.73
CA THR A 7 16.61 9.91 -1.02
C THR A 7 15.45 10.27 -0.09
N ILE A 8 15.54 11.38 0.64
CA ILE A 8 14.46 11.88 1.50
C ILE A 8 13.25 12.26 0.63
N GLY A 9 13.46 12.96 -0.48
CA GLY A 9 12.41 13.34 -1.42
C GLY A 9 11.67 12.12 -1.98
N GLU A 10 12.38 11.08 -2.41
CA GLU A 10 11.77 9.83 -2.86
C GLU A 10 10.94 9.16 -1.75
N ALA A 11 11.46 9.09 -0.53
CA ALA A 11 10.74 8.52 0.60
C ALA A 11 9.43 9.28 0.89
N VAL A 12 9.47 10.62 0.83
CA VAL A 12 8.29 11.48 0.98
C VAL A 12 7.28 11.24 -0.13
N VAL A 13 7.72 11.11 -1.38
CA VAL A 13 6.82 10.84 -2.53
C VAL A 13 6.08 9.53 -2.35
N PHE A 14 6.79 8.43 -2.05
CA PHE A 14 6.13 7.14 -1.81
C PHE A 14 5.19 7.17 -0.59
N ALA A 15 5.58 7.90 0.45
CA ALA A 15 4.72 8.08 1.61
C ALA A 15 3.41 8.80 1.25
N GLN A 16 3.50 9.85 0.43
CA GLN A 16 2.35 10.61 -0.03
C GLN A 16 1.45 9.79 -0.97
N ILE A 17 2.05 8.95 -1.84
CA ILE A 17 1.30 8.04 -2.71
C ILE A 17 0.51 7.04 -1.86
N LEU A 18 1.13 6.44 -0.85
CA LEU A 18 0.44 5.51 0.06
C LEU A 18 -0.73 6.19 0.78
N GLU A 19 -0.54 7.39 1.31
CA GLU A 19 -1.62 8.16 1.95
C GLU A 19 -2.75 8.50 0.96
N ALA A 20 -2.39 8.95 -0.24
CA ALA A 20 -3.35 9.26 -1.30
C ALA A 20 -4.13 8.04 -1.78
N ALA A 21 -3.55 6.83 -1.72
CA ALA A 21 -4.23 5.59 -2.04
C ALA A 21 -5.18 5.13 -0.93
N ILE A 22 -4.76 5.29 0.33
CA ILE A 22 -5.50 4.82 1.49
C ILE A 22 -6.68 5.73 1.84
N VAL A 23 -6.55 7.04 1.70
CA VAL A 23 -7.59 8.00 2.11
C VAL A 23 -8.92 7.76 1.37
N PRO A 24 -8.98 7.63 0.03
CA PRO A 24 -10.22 7.32 -0.67
C PRO A 24 -10.82 5.98 -0.26
N LEU A 25 -9.98 4.95 -0.07
CA LEU A 25 -10.43 3.63 0.40
C LEU A 25 -11.07 3.73 1.80
N SER A 26 -10.48 4.55 2.68
CA SER A 26 -10.98 4.80 4.03
C SER A 26 -12.37 5.41 4.02
N GLU A 27 -12.58 6.36 3.12
CA GLU A 27 -13.82 7.11 3.03
C GLU A 27 -14.92 6.24 2.40
N ILE A 28 -14.58 5.46 1.37
CA ILE A 28 -15.50 4.46 0.80
C ILE A 28 -15.93 3.45 1.87
N PHE A 29 -14.99 2.95 2.67
CA PHE A 29 -15.31 2.01 3.73
C PHE A 29 -16.27 2.63 4.75
N LYS A 30 -15.99 3.84 5.23
CA LYS A 30 -16.86 4.56 6.18
C LYS A 30 -18.26 4.77 5.61
N MET A 31 -18.37 5.27 4.37
CA MET A 31 -19.66 5.50 3.71
C MET A 31 -20.49 4.21 3.58
N LYS A 32 -19.84 3.07 3.31
CA LYS A 32 -20.53 1.76 3.24
C LYS A 32 -20.90 1.22 4.61
N SER A 33 -20.11 1.50 5.63
CA SER A 33 -20.32 0.99 7.00
C SER A 33 -21.26 1.85 7.85
N ASP A 34 -21.41 3.13 7.53
CA ASP A 34 -22.22 4.10 8.27
C ASP A 34 -23.02 4.99 7.29
N PRO A 35 -24.30 4.67 7.05
CA PRO A 35 -25.17 5.47 6.20
C PRO A 35 -25.33 6.93 6.67
N ALA A 36 -25.27 7.20 7.99
CA ALA A 36 -25.38 8.55 8.52
C ALA A 36 -24.14 9.40 8.19
N TYR A 37 -22.97 8.76 8.05
CA TYR A 37 -21.74 9.44 7.59
C TYR A 37 -21.87 9.93 6.14
N PHE A 38 -22.47 9.13 5.26
CA PHE A 38 -22.68 9.50 3.86
C PHE A 38 -23.60 10.74 3.72
N GLU A 39 -24.71 10.76 4.46
CA GLU A 39 -25.65 11.89 4.47
C GLU A 39 -25.01 13.15 5.06
N LYS A 40 -24.30 13.01 6.19
CA LYS A 40 -23.64 14.13 6.88
C LYS A 40 -22.54 14.80 6.04
N THR A 41 -21.85 14.02 5.20
CA THR A 41 -20.74 14.51 4.36
C THR A 41 -21.19 15.01 2.99
N GLY A 42 -22.50 15.05 2.72
CA GLY A 42 -23.03 15.52 1.44
C GLY A 42 -22.68 14.60 0.27
N GLY A 43 -22.68 13.28 0.49
CA GLY A 43 -22.38 12.30 -0.55
C GLY A 43 -20.92 11.89 -0.65
N GLY A 44 -20.15 11.98 0.45
CA GLY A 44 -18.78 11.44 0.51
C GLY A 44 -17.64 12.43 0.32
N PHE A 45 -17.83 13.69 0.70
CA PHE A 45 -16.78 14.69 0.60
C PHE A 45 -15.61 14.41 1.57
N ILE A 46 -14.39 14.31 1.03
CA ILE A 46 -13.16 14.13 1.81
C ILE A 46 -12.70 15.49 2.32
N SER A 47 -12.85 15.76 3.62
CA SER A 47 -12.39 17.01 4.24
C SER A 47 -10.86 17.06 4.43
N GLU A 48 -10.29 18.27 4.43
CA GLU A 48 -8.83 18.52 4.51
C GLU A 48 -8.14 17.91 5.75
N GLY A 49 -8.89 17.53 6.79
CA GLY A 49 -8.35 16.94 8.02
C GLY A 49 -8.14 15.42 7.98
N ILE A 50 -8.70 14.71 6.99
CA ILE A 50 -8.81 13.23 7.01
C ILE A 50 -7.44 12.56 6.78
N PHE A 51 -6.57 13.18 6.00
CA PHE A 51 -5.25 12.66 5.63
C PHE A 51 -4.36 12.31 6.83
N LYS A 52 -4.51 13.01 7.97
CA LYS A 52 -3.67 12.81 9.15
C LYS A 52 -3.94 11.51 9.91
N SER A 53 -5.14 10.94 9.77
CA SER A 53 -5.57 9.80 10.61
C SER A 53 -6.21 8.65 9.84
N ALA A 54 -6.39 8.78 8.51
CA ALA A 54 -7.05 7.80 7.68
C ALA A 54 -6.44 6.39 7.80
N THR A 55 -5.11 6.29 7.65
CA THR A 55 -4.40 5.00 7.72
C THR A 55 -4.57 4.34 9.08
N ALA A 56 -4.35 5.06 10.18
CA ALA A 56 -4.51 4.53 11.54
C ALA A 56 -5.97 4.13 11.84
N ASN A 57 -6.94 4.90 11.34
CA ASN A 57 -8.36 4.61 11.55
C ASN A 57 -8.82 3.38 10.77
N ILE A 58 -8.34 3.18 9.53
CA ILE A 58 -8.62 1.95 8.77
C ILE A 58 -8.05 0.74 9.50
N ILE A 59 -6.79 0.79 9.94
CA ILE A 59 -6.15 -0.33 10.64
C ILE A 59 -6.97 -0.72 11.85
N LYS A 60 -7.33 0.24 12.70
CA LYS A 60 -8.17 0.01 13.89
C LYS A 60 -9.52 -0.60 13.54
N GLU A 61 -10.14 -0.17 12.44
CA GLU A 61 -11.46 -0.66 12.06
C GLU A 61 -11.41 -2.07 11.45
N LEU A 62 -10.37 -2.38 10.66
CA LEU A 62 -10.14 -3.73 10.15
C LEU A 62 -9.76 -4.69 11.28
N GLU A 63 -8.94 -4.24 12.24
CA GLU A 63 -8.55 -5.00 13.44
C GLU A 63 -9.79 -5.41 14.25
N LYS A 64 -10.69 -4.46 14.57
CA LYS A 64 -11.95 -4.76 15.27
C LYS A 64 -12.79 -5.85 14.60
N ARG A 65 -12.70 -5.96 13.28
CA ARG A 65 -13.48 -6.91 12.47
C ARG A 65 -12.72 -8.21 12.18
N GLY A 66 -11.48 -8.35 12.66
CA GLY A 66 -10.60 -9.46 12.29
C GLY A 66 -10.27 -9.50 10.79
N GLY A 67 -10.36 -8.35 10.11
CA GLY A 67 -10.24 -8.21 8.66
C GLY A 67 -8.86 -7.76 8.17
N ILE A 68 -7.85 -7.76 9.05
CA ILE A 68 -6.46 -7.46 8.71
C ILE A 68 -5.53 -8.54 9.25
N ASP A 69 -4.59 -8.95 8.42
CA ASP A 69 -3.49 -9.81 8.82
C ASP A 69 -2.57 -9.11 9.83
N ALA A 70 -2.11 -9.82 10.86
CA ALA A 70 -1.28 -9.25 11.93
C ALA A 70 0.04 -8.68 11.40
N GLY A 71 0.68 -9.34 10.43
CA GLY A 71 1.91 -8.86 9.82
C GLY A 71 1.69 -7.57 9.03
N LEU A 72 0.59 -7.47 8.29
CA LEU A 72 0.21 -6.24 7.58
C LEU A 72 -0.10 -5.09 8.56
N GLN A 73 -0.78 -5.37 9.68
CA GLN A 73 -1.05 -4.39 10.73
C GLN A 73 0.24 -3.83 11.35
N GLU A 74 1.17 -4.71 11.71
CA GLU A 74 2.47 -4.32 12.27
C GLU A 74 3.27 -3.48 11.27
N LEU A 75 3.32 -3.89 10.01
CA LEU A 75 4.02 -3.17 8.94
C LEU A 75 3.46 -1.75 8.78
N LEU A 76 2.15 -1.60 8.67
CA LEU A 76 1.53 -0.29 8.48
C LEU A 76 1.67 0.60 9.72
N THR A 77 1.60 0.03 10.92
CA THR A 77 1.80 0.77 12.18
C THR A 77 3.23 1.28 12.30
N ALA A 78 4.21 0.43 12.04
CA ALA A 78 5.63 0.80 12.02
C ALA A 78 5.90 1.87 10.96
N TYR A 79 5.31 1.73 9.76
CA TYR A 79 5.44 2.71 8.69
C TYR A 79 4.93 4.10 9.10
N ILE A 80 3.76 4.20 9.76
CA ILE A 80 3.20 5.49 10.22
C ILE A 80 4.21 6.22 11.11
N ASP A 81 4.82 5.53 12.07
CA ASP A 81 5.79 6.13 12.98
C ASP A 81 7.10 6.50 12.28
N MET A 82 7.60 5.64 11.37
CA MET A 82 8.80 5.90 10.58
C MET A 82 8.63 7.12 9.67
N ARG A 83 7.50 7.22 8.95
CA ARG A 83 7.15 8.39 8.12
C ARG A 83 7.11 9.65 8.98
N HIS A 84 6.36 9.60 10.08
CA HIS A 84 6.20 10.76 10.95
C HIS A 84 7.54 11.21 11.53
N THR A 85 8.41 10.25 11.88
CA THR A 85 9.79 10.53 12.28
C THR A 85 10.57 11.21 11.17
N LEU A 86 10.61 10.66 9.95
CA LEU A 86 11.39 11.23 8.85
C LEU A 86 10.94 12.65 8.49
N ILE A 87 9.63 12.87 8.37
CA ILE A 87 9.07 14.13 7.84
C ILE A 87 9.02 15.21 8.91
N HIS A 88 8.66 14.87 10.16
CA HIS A 88 8.34 15.87 11.17
C HIS A 88 9.31 15.90 12.36
N ARG A 89 9.91 14.77 12.76
CA ARG A 89 10.70 14.72 13.99
C ARG A 89 12.21 14.69 13.77
N TRP A 90 12.68 14.13 12.66
CA TRP A 90 14.10 13.88 12.42
C TRP A 90 14.93 15.16 12.57
N PHE A 91 14.56 16.20 11.84
CA PHE A 91 15.28 17.47 11.84
C PHE A 91 15.15 18.24 13.15
N ILE A 92 14.09 18.00 13.93
CA ILE A 92 13.92 18.60 15.27
C ILE A 92 14.81 17.88 16.28
N GLN A 93 14.89 16.55 16.21
CA GLN A 93 15.59 15.72 17.19
C GLN A 93 17.09 15.63 16.93
N LYS A 94 17.50 15.55 15.66
CA LYS A 94 18.88 15.29 15.24
C LYS A 94 19.53 16.47 14.52
N GLY A 95 18.75 17.46 14.12
CA GLY A 95 19.23 18.54 13.25
C GLY A 95 19.50 18.07 11.82
N TRP A 96 20.01 18.98 11.01
CA TRP A 96 20.60 18.64 9.72
C TRP A 96 22.09 18.32 9.91
N PRO A 97 22.63 17.26 9.28
CA PRO A 97 24.06 16.97 9.34
C PRO A 97 24.92 18.17 8.91
N ALA A 98 26.03 18.40 9.61
CA ALA A 98 27.00 19.40 9.23
C ALA A 98 27.74 19.00 7.94
N ASP A 99 28.21 19.99 7.18
CA ASP A 99 28.98 19.74 5.97
C ASP A 99 30.25 18.94 6.30
N GLY A 100 30.40 17.77 5.68
CA GLY A 100 31.52 16.85 5.92
C GLY A 100 31.25 15.72 6.90
N ASP A 101 30.12 15.71 7.60
CA ASP A 101 29.72 14.61 8.51
C ASP A 101 29.12 13.44 7.72
N VAL A 102 30.00 12.59 7.19
CA VAL A 102 29.62 11.47 6.32
C VAL A 102 28.72 10.47 7.05
N ASP A 103 28.96 10.22 8.33
CA ASP A 103 28.21 9.21 9.11
C ASP A 103 26.79 9.70 9.43
N ALA A 104 26.62 10.97 9.80
CA ALA A 104 25.30 11.54 10.01
C ALA A 104 24.49 11.61 8.70
N PHE A 105 25.14 11.88 7.56
CA PHE A 105 24.49 11.78 6.25
C PHE A 105 24.09 10.33 5.91
N ALA A 106 24.94 9.35 6.21
CA ALA A 106 24.63 7.95 5.99
C ALA A 106 23.43 7.50 6.83
N GLU A 107 23.32 8.00 8.07
CA GLU A 107 22.21 7.66 8.97
C GLU A 107 20.85 8.14 8.44
N VAL A 108 20.74 9.42 8.05
CA VAL A 108 19.47 9.94 7.49
C VAL A 108 19.12 9.30 6.16
N ILE A 109 20.12 8.98 5.33
CA ILE A 109 19.92 8.26 4.07
C ILE A 109 19.39 6.86 4.34
N ALA A 110 20.00 6.11 5.26
CA ALA A 110 19.56 4.76 5.59
C ALA A 110 18.13 4.74 6.14
N PHE A 111 17.79 5.71 7.00
CA PHE A 111 16.44 5.86 7.53
C PHE A 111 15.43 6.20 6.42
N ALA A 112 15.76 7.13 5.52
CA ALA A 112 14.92 7.47 4.38
C ALA A 112 14.72 6.28 3.41
N VAL A 113 15.77 5.49 3.15
CA VAL A 113 15.67 4.25 2.34
C VAL A 113 14.70 3.28 3.01
N LYS A 114 14.80 3.09 4.33
CA LYS A 114 13.88 2.21 5.05
C LYS A 114 12.44 2.68 4.91
N VAL A 115 12.16 3.96 5.17
CA VAL A 115 10.82 4.56 5.00
C VAL A 115 10.29 4.34 3.59
N LYS A 116 11.13 4.57 2.56
CA LYS A 116 10.76 4.35 1.17
C LYS A 116 10.36 2.89 0.91
N MET A 117 11.19 1.94 1.34
CA MET A 117 10.93 0.50 1.11
C MET A 117 9.63 0.04 1.76
N GLU A 118 9.38 0.50 2.99
CA GLU A 118 8.19 0.18 3.77
C GLU A 118 6.93 0.83 3.20
N ALA A 119 7.04 2.01 2.57
CA ALA A 119 5.92 2.66 1.90
C ALA A 119 5.64 2.08 0.50
N ARG A 120 6.69 1.65 -0.22
CA ARG A 120 6.62 1.30 -1.64
C ARG A 120 5.66 0.15 -1.90
N ALA A 121 5.86 -1.00 -1.26
CA ALA A 121 5.03 -2.18 -1.53
C ALA A 121 3.55 -1.95 -1.15
N PRO A 122 3.21 -1.39 0.02
CA PRO A 122 1.83 -1.03 0.33
C PRO A 122 1.25 0.03 -0.60
N ALA A 123 2.04 1.05 -1.00
CA ALA A 123 1.56 2.08 -1.93
C ALA A 123 1.09 1.45 -3.24
N PHE A 124 1.88 0.53 -3.78
CA PHE A 124 1.50 -0.21 -4.97
C PHE A 124 0.28 -1.09 -4.74
N LEU A 125 0.23 -1.84 -3.64
CA LEU A 125 -0.90 -2.71 -3.33
C LEU A 125 -2.22 -1.94 -3.24
N PHE A 126 -2.27 -0.88 -2.43
CA PHE A 126 -3.50 -0.11 -2.23
C PHE A 126 -3.89 0.69 -3.47
N THR A 127 -2.93 1.25 -4.20
CA THR A 127 -3.22 1.92 -5.47
C THR A 127 -3.78 0.94 -6.49
N SER A 128 -3.17 -0.24 -6.62
CA SER A 128 -3.63 -1.29 -7.55
C SER A 128 -5.00 -1.82 -7.17
N TYR A 129 -5.26 -1.98 -5.87
CA TYR A 129 -6.57 -2.36 -5.36
C TYR A 129 -7.61 -1.29 -5.69
N GLY A 130 -7.31 -0.01 -5.43
CA GLY A 130 -8.19 1.11 -5.77
C GLY A 130 -8.46 1.20 -7.28
N VAL A 131 -7.46 0.97 -8.12
CA VAL A 131 -7.63 0.93 -9.59
C VAL A 131 -8.46 -0.28 -10.03
N LYS A 132 -8.21 -1.46 -9.45
CA LYS A 132 -8.89 -2.71 -9.81
C LYS A 132 -10.36 -2.72 -9.38
N TYR A 133 -10.66 -2.21 -8.19
CA TYR A 133 -11.98 -2.33 -7.56
C TYR A 133 -12.74 -1.00 -7.37
N GLY A 134 -12.12 0.13 -7.71
CA GLY A 134 -12.70 1.48 -7.56
C GLY A 134 -13.80 1.83 -8.56
N PRO A 135 -13.66 1.55 -9.88
CA PRO A 135 -14.70 1.89 -10.84
C PRO A 135 -15.75 0.77 -10.96
N PRO A 136 -17.06 1.06 -10.90
CA PRO A 136 -18.08 0.12 -11.35
C PRO A 136 -17.94 -0.10 -12.87
N GLY A 137 -17.62 -1.33 -13.29
CA GLY A 137 -17.58 -1.74 -14.70
C GLY A 137 -16.23 -1.61 -15.42
N ALA A 138 -15.10 -1.48 -14.72
CA ALA A 138 -13.79 -1.48 -15.36
C ALA A 138 -13.37 -2.86 -15.88
N ASP A 139 -12.81 -2.92 -17.10
CA ASP A 139 -12.21 -4.14 -17.65
C ASP A 139 -10.86 -4.43 -16.95
N HIS A 140 -10.96 -5.31 -15.95
CA HIS A 140 -9.86 -5.69 -15.06
C HIS A 140 -8.64 -6.25 -15.80
N ASN A 141 -8.82 -6.88 -16.97
CA ASN A 141 -7.72 -7.51 -17.72
C ASN A 141 -6.77 -6.49 -18.36
N LYS A 142 -7.28 -5.29 -18.68
CA LYS A 142 -6.50 -4.23 -19.31
C LYS A 142 -5.61 -3.49 -18.32
N LEU A 143 -6.11 -3.28 -17.10
CA LEU A 143 -5.39 -2.61 -16.01
C LEU A 143 -4.27 -3.50 -15.46
N GLU A 144 -4.51 -4.81 -15.32
CA GLU A 144 -3.51 -5.78 -14.85
C GLU A 144 -2.33 -5.96 -15.82
N ARG A 145 -2.56 -5.95 -17.15
CA ARG A 145 -1.48 -5.97 -18.15
C ARG A 145 -0.65 -4.70 -18.15
N THR A 146 -1.30 -3.53 -18.18
CA THR A 146 -0.60 -2.23 -18.13
C THR A 146 0.28 -2.13 -16.87
N PHE A 147 -0.15 -2.73 -15.77
CA PHE A 147 0.58 -2.80 -14.51
C PHE A 147 1.77 -3.77 -14.53
N LEU A 148 1.60 -4.98 -15.07
CA LEU A 148 2.68 -5.96 -15.22
C LEU A 148 3.78 -5.47 -16.17
N ASP A 149 3.38 -4.85 -17.29
CA ASP A 149 4.32 -4.32 -18.28
C ASP A 149 5.18 -3.19 -17.68
N ALA A 150 4.58 -2.29 -16.90
CA ALA A 150 5.29 -1.22 -16.19
C ALA A 150 6.26 -1.72 -15.09
N HIS A 151 6.09 -2.95 -14.60
CA HIS A 151 6.94 -3.55 -13.57
C HIS A 151 8.09 -4.38 -14.16
N LEU A 152 7.87 -5.00 -15.32
CA LEU A 152 8.88 -5.78 -16.02
C LEU A 152 9.89 -4.92 -16.78
N GLU A 153 9.50 -3.73 -17.24
CA GLU A 153 10.41 -2.75 -17.88
C GLU A 153 11.45 -2.12 -16.92
N GLY A 154 11.28 -2.30 -15.60
CA GLY A 154 12.22 -1.83 -14.57
C GLY A 154 13.32 -2.84 -14.17
N SER A 155 13.31 -4.05 -14.75
CA SER A 155 14.35 -5.06 -14.50
C SER A 155 15.30 -5.12 -15.71
N PRO A 156 16.64 -5.10 -15.53
CA PRO A 156 17.54 -5.29 -16.66
C PRO A 156 17.24 -6.64 -17.31
N PRO A 157 17.30 -6.75 -18.65
CA PRO A 157 16.94 -7.98 -19.33
C PRO A 157 17.91 -9.07 -18.89
N SER A 158 17.39 -10.03 -18.12
CA SER A 158 18.10 -11.29 -17.90
C SER A 158 18.00 -12.10 -19.20
N SER A 159 19.16 -12.33 -19.78
CA SER A 159 19.33 -13.14 -20.98
C SER A 159 18.97 -14.60 -20.73
N GLY A 160 18.01 -15.14 -21.49
CA GLY A 160 17.71 -16.57 -21.59
C GLY A 160 16.78 -17.08 -20.49
N ASN A 161 15.80 -17.95 -20.72
CA ASN A 161 15.67 -18.96 -21.76
C ASN A 161 14.17 -19.29 -21.94
N MET A 162 13.81 -19.70 -23.16
CA MET A 162 12.49 -20.26 -23.51
C MET A 162 12.19 -21.57 -22.76
N LEU A 163 10.90 -21.99 -22.82
CA LEU A 163 10.22 -23.18 -22.25
C LEU A 163 9.36 -22.79 -21.04
N GLY A 164 8.06 -23.05 -20.91
CA GLY A 164 7.11 -23.91 -21.62
C GLY A 164 6.08 -24.39 -20.58
N CYS A 165 4.79 -24.26 -20.89
CA CYS A 165 3.64 -24.94 -20.27
C CYS A 165 3.21 -24.63 -18.81
N GLY A 166 2.04 -23.98 -18.70
CA GLY A 166 0.82 -24.52 -18.09
C GLY A 166 0.88 -25.10 -16.67
N ASN A 167 0.36 -24.34 -15.70
CA ASN A 167 -0.54 -24.84 -14.64
C ASN A 167 -1.14 -23.63 -13.91
N SER A 168 -2.43 -23.36 -14.15
CA SER A 168 -3.20 -22.37 -13.40
C SER A 168 -3.52 -22.93 -12.03
N ALA A 169 -2.72 -22.58 -11.02
CA ALA A 169 -3.13 -22.70 -9.64
C ALA A 169 -4.30 -21.71 -9.40
N PRO A 170 -5.40 -22.12 -8.76
CA PRO A 170 -6.46 -21.20 -8.39
C PRO A 170 -5.92 -20.16 -7.38
N PRO A 171 -6.43 -18.92 -7.42
CA PRO A 171 -5.95 -17.86 -6.54
C PRO A 171 -6.33 -18.14 -5.07
N LEU A 172 -5.45 -17.71 -4.17
CA LEU A 172 -5.43 -17.94 -2.71
C LEU A 172 -6.67 -17.49 -1.90
N TRP A 173 -7.74 -17.02 -2.54
CA TRP A 173 -8.90 -16.40 -1.88
C TRP A 173 -10.25 -17.04 -2.22
N GLU A 174 -10.30 -18.12 -3.00
CA GLU A 174 -11.54 -18.88 -3.10
C GLU A 174 -11.85 -19.56 -1.75
N PRO A 175 -13.06 -19.41 -1.20
CA PRO A 175 -13.46 -20.14 -0.01
C PRO A 175 -13.49 -21.64 -0.33
N ILE A 176 -12.89 -22.46 0.53
CA ILE A 176 -13.03 -23.92 0.48
C ILE A 176 -14.47 -24.25 0.87
N VAL A 177 -15.38 -24.18 -0.09
CA VAL A 177 -16.77 -24.58 0.08
C VAL A 177 -16.88 -26.08 -0.18
N GLY A 178 -17.12 -26.83 0.89
CA GLY A 178 -17.81 -28.13 0.91
C GLY A 178 -17.45 -29.15 -0.17
N ARG A 179 -16.40 -29.95 0.06
CA ARG A 179 -16.25 -31.26 -0.58
C ARG A 179 -16.95 -32.31 0.28
N GLU A 180 -18.27 -32.26 0.33
CA GLU A 180 -19.09 -33.42 0.72
C GLU A 180 -20.00 -33.78 -0.47
N ASP A 181 -20.05 -35.08 -0.72
CA ASP A 181 -21.03 -35.82 -1.53
C ASP A 181 -21.05 -35.62 -3.04
N ARG A 182 -20.06 -36.24 -3.70
CA ARG A 182 -20.31 -37.01 -4.94
C ARG A 182 -19.59 -38.35 -4.88
N ALA A 183 -20.17 -39.27 -4.13
CA ALA A 183 -20.01 -40.69 -4.38
C ALA A 183 -21.41 -41.32 -4.38
N SER A 184 -21.69 -42.07 -5.44
CA SER A 184 -22.81 -43.03 -5.56
C SER A 184 -24.15 -42.50 -6.09
N GLN A 185 -24.17 -42.06 -7.35
CA GLN A 185 -25.25 -42.40 -8.28
C GLN A 185 -24.66 -42.55 -9.68
N GLU A 186 -24.41 -43.79 -10.09
CA GLU A 186 -24.56 -44.31 -11.45
C GLU A 186 -24.28 -45.83 -11.41
N ASP A 187 -25.35 -46.57 -11.70
CA ASP A 187 -25.54 -47.98 -12.06
C ASP A 187 -25.06 -49.14 -11.15
#